data_AF-A0A524CZ95-F1
#
_entry.id   AF-A0A524CZ95-F1
#
_cell.length_a   1.000
_cell.length_b   1.000
_cell.length_c   1.000
_cell.angle_alpha   90.00
_cell.angle_beta   90.00
_cell.angle_gamma   90.00
#
_symmetry.space_group_name_H-M   'P 1'
#
loop_
_entity.id
_entity.type
_entity.pdbx_description
1 polymer ?
#
loop_
_entity_poly.entity_id
_entity_poly.type
_entity_poly.pdbx_seq_one_letter_code
_entity_poly.pdbx_strand_id
1 'polypeptide(L)' 'MSEKSSDKIEEFARDFMAEEGLKGKARRMKIMRIIENVGFDKKKVRTALMRSTINERIEHK' A
#
# COMPACT_ATOMS: atom_id res chain seq x y z
N MET A 1 -1.51 -19.08 -0.11
CA MET A 1 -0.31 -18.23 -0.20
C MET A 1 0.66 -18.69 0.87
N SER A 2 1.95 -18.81 0.56
CA SER A 2 2.98 -19.27 1.50
C SER A 2 3.07 -18.29 2.68
N GLU A 3 3.08 -18.76 3.93
CA GLU A 3 3.20 -17.90 5.12
C GLU A 3 4.40 -16.93 5.01
N LYS A 4 5.49 -17.37 4.36
CA LYS A 4 6.69 -16.56 4.09
C LYS A 4 6.46 -15.33 3.21
N SER A 5 5.41 -15.31 2.38
CA SER A 5 5.09 -14.12 1.58
C SER A 5 4.33 -13.08 2.38
N SER A 6 3.49 -13.50 3.33
CA SER A 6 2.70 -12.59 4.17
C SER A 6 3.60 -11.77 5.09
N ASP A 7 4.57 -12.41 5.74
CA ASP A 7 5.48 -11.74 6.67
C ASP A 7 6.31 -10.66 5.99
N LYS A 8 6.83 -10.94 4.79
CA LYS A 8 7.59 -9.97 3.98
C LYS A 8 6.74 -8.76 3.57
N ILE A 9 5.47 -8.99 3.23
CA ILE A 9 4.54 -7.92 2.87
C ILE A 9 4.25 -7.06 4.09
N GLU A 10 4.06 -7.66 5.25
CA GLU A 10 3.82 -6.91 6.48
C GLU A 10 5.04 -6.10 6.92
N GLU A 11 6.24 -6.68 6.87
CA GLU A 11 7.50 -5.99 7.19
C GLU A 11 7.70 -4.78 6.26
N PHE A 12 7.62 -4.99 4.95
CA PHE A 12 7.74 -3.91 3.98
C PHE A 12 6.69 -2.82 4.19
N ALA A 13 5.44 -3.20 4.49
CA ALA A 13 4.37 -2.24 4.77
C ALA A 13 4.67 -1.40 6.02
N ARG A 14 5.27 -1.99 7.07
CA ARG A 14 5.65 -1.27 8.29
C ARG A 14 6.77 -0.27 8.02
N ASP A 15 7.80 -0.68 7.31
CA ASP A 15 8.94 0.19 6.96
C ASP A 15 8.50 1.34 6.07
N PHE A 16 7.72 1.04 5.03
CA PHE A 16 7.14 2.07 4.17
C PHE A 16 6.29 3.07 4.95
N MET A 17 5.46 2.59 5.89
CA MET A 17 4.66 3.48 6.73
C MET A 17 5.51 4.33 7.65
N ALA A 18 6.59 3.80 8.23
CA ALA A 18 7.50 4.55 9.08
C ALA A 18 8.21 5.67 8.31
N GLU A 19 8.71 5.38 7.11
CA GLU A 19 9.37 6.35 6.23
C GLU A 19 8.43 7.49 5.79
N GLU A 20 7.18 7.15 5.45
CA GLU A 20 6.17 8.13 5.02
C GLU A 20 5.46 8.84 6.19
N GLY A 21 5.82 8.53 7.44
CA GLY A 21 5.15 9.08 8.63
C GLY A 21 3.69 8.64 8.80
N LEU A 22 3.30 7.51 8.19
CA LEU A 22 1.94 6.97 8.20
C LEU A 22 1.71 6.07 9.41
N LYS A 23 0.50 6.13 9.98
CA LYS A 23 0.07 5.29 11.10
C LYS A 23 -1.33 4.72 10.87
N GLY A 24 -1.66 3.65 11.59
CA GLY A 24 -3.00 3.07 11.67
C GLY A 24 -3.18 1.75 10.91
N LYS A 25 -3.95 0.84 11.51
CA LYS A 25 -4.19 -0.52 11.01
C LYS A 25 -4.86 -0.54 9.63
N ALA A 26 -5.88 0.31 9.41
CA ALA A 26 -6.59 0.37 8.14
C ALA A 26 -5.67 0.77 6.97
N ARG A 27 -4.78 1.74 7.20
CA ARG A 27 -3.77 2.15 6.20
C ARG A 27 -2.79 1.03 5.92
N ARG A 28 -2.31 0.33 6.96
CA ARG A 28 -1.42 -0.84 6.79
C ARG A 28 -2.07 -1.92 5.92
N MET A 29 -3.31 -2.30 6.21
CA MET A 29 -4.04 -3.29 5.40
C MET A 29 -4.19 -2.85 3.95
N LYS A 30 -4.44 -1.55 3.70
CA LYS A 30 -4.51 -0.99 2.35
C LYS A 30 -3.16 -1.09 1.62
N ILE A 31 -2.07 -0.74 2.30
CA ILE A 31 -0.71 -0.79 1.77
C ILE A 31 -0.31 -2.23 1.47
N MET A 32 -0.61 -3.19 2.35
CA MET A 32 -0.36 -4.62 2.11
C MET A 32 -1.06 -5.10 0.82
N ARG A 33 -2.34 -4.77 0.62
CA ARG A 33 -3.06 -5.08 -0.63
C ARG A 33 -2.45 -4.40 -1.86
N ILE A 34 -1.92 -3.19 -1.71
CA ILE A 34 -1.21 -2.51 -2.80
C ILE A 34 0.08 -3.28 -3.14
N ILE A 35 0.86 -3.68 -2.14
CA ILE A 35 2.10 -4.45 -2.31
C ILE A 35 1.83 -5.80 -2.98
N GLU A 36 0.74 -6.48 -2.62
CA GLU A 36 0.31 -7.72 -3.28
C GLU A 36 0.10 -7.53 -4.79
N ASN A 37 -0.38 -6.35 -5.21
CA ASN A 37 -0.68 -6.05 -6.61
C ASN A 37 0.52 -5.49 -7.38
N VAL A 38 1.37 -4.67 -6.75
CA VAL A 38 2.45 -3.93 -7.46
C VAL A 38 3.86 -4.44 -7.12
N GLY A 39 3.99 -5.31 -6.13
CA GLY A 39 5.25 -5.80 -5.58
C GLY A 39 5.92 -4.85 -4.58
N PHE A 40 7.17 -5.18 -4.23
CA PHE A 40 7.98 -4.49 -3.21
C PHE A 40 8.71 -3.23 -3.73
N ASP A 41 8.12 -2.53 -4.70
CA ASP A 41 8.69 -1.29 -5.25
C ASP A 41 8.06 -0.08 -4.55
N LYS A 42 8.85 0.62 -3.72
CA LYS A 42 8.40 1.78 -2.95
C LYS A 42 7.77 2.88 -3.81
N LYS A 43 8.30 3.14 -5.02
CA LYS A 43 7.76 4.18 -5.92
C LYS A 43 6.39 3.79 -6.45
N LYS A 44 6.22 2.51 -6.81
CA LYS A 44 4.93 1.97 -7.26
C LYS A 44 3.91 1.96 -6.13
N VAL A 45 4.31 1.53 -4.93
CA VAL A 45 3.44 1.53 -3.74
C VAL A 45 2.98 2.95 -3.39
N ARG A 46 3.88 3.93 -3.38
CA ARG A 46 3.53 5.35 -3.15
C ARG A 46 2.54 5.85 -4.19
N THR A 47 2.80 5.60 -5.48
CA THR A 47 1.93 6.03 -6.58
C THR A 47 0.54 5.40 -6.48
N ALA A 48 0.47 4.09 -6.22
CA ALA A 48 -0.79 3.38 -6.05
C ALA A 48 -1.55 3.86 -4.80
N LEU A 49 -0.85 4.14 -3.70
CA LEU A 49 -1.45 4.69 -2.48
C LEU A 49 -2.08 6.06 -2.75
N MET A 50 -1.36 6.98 -3.40
CA MET A 50 -1.89 8.30 -3.78
C MET A 50 -3.14 8.16 -4.67
N ARG A 51 -3.08 7.32 -5.71
CA ARG A 51 -4.23 7.08 -6.61
C ARG A 51 -5.42 6.51 -5.85
N SER A 52 -5.19 5.63 -4.90
CA SER A 52 -6.25 5.03 -4.08
C SER A 52 -6.91 6.01 -3.11
N THR A 53 -6.32 7.19 -2.90
CA THR A 53 -6.86 8.26 -2.06
C THR A 53 -7.52 9.39 -2.86
N ILE A 54 -7.37 9.38 -4.19
CA ILE A 54 -8.11 10.28 -5.08
C ILE A 54 -9.55 9.78 -5.11
N ASN A 55 -10.43 10.46 -4.37
CA ASN A 55 -11.87 10.17 -4.33
C ASN A 55 -12.63 10.81 -5.51
N GLU A 56 -11.96 11.57 -6.37
CA GLU A 56 -12.59 12.19 -7.54
C GLU A 56 -12.87 11.12 -8.60
N ARG A 57 -14.11 10.61 -8.58
CA ARG A 57 -14.69 9.92 -9.72
C ARG A 57 -14.91 10.97 -10.80
N ILE A 58 -14.18 10.87 -11.92
CA ILE A 58 -14.48 11.69 -13.09
C ILE A 58 -15.86 11.27 -13.59
N GLU A 59 -16.88 12.10 -13.36
CA GLU A 59 -18.19 11.93 -13.97
C GLU A 59 -18.06 12.32 -15.45
N HIS A 60 -18.23 11.35 -16.35
CA HIS A 60 -18.44 11.64 -17.76
C HIS A 60 -19.88 12.10 -17.93
N LYS A 61 -20.06 13.36 -18.34
CA LYS A 61 -21.34 13.92 -18.78
C LYS A 61 -21.66 13.48 -20.20
#